data_AF-A0A7T1F3M4-F1
#
_entry.id   AF-A0A7T1F3M4-F1
#
_cell.length_a   1.000
_cell.length_b   1.000
_cell.length_c   1.000
_cell.angle_alpha   90.00
_cell.angle_beta   90.00
_cell.angle_gamma   90.00
#
_symmetry.space_group_name_H-M   'P 1'
#
loop_
_entity.id
_entity.type
_entity.pdbx_description
1 polymer ?
#
loop_
_entity_poly.entity_id
_entity_poly.type
_entity_poly.pdbx_seq_one_letter_code
_entity_poly.pdbx_strand_id
1 'polypeptide(L)'
;MSNQAKNIIIWGAGKIGRGFIADLFFKAGYNLTFVDSNWELIKQLNSQKQYTIVNLPSLEEKEEVIIKDFQAFHISEKDQIFQKINERSILSLVVFPSAFEQIAKDIALIIEKRSMNKINRPLDILMSTNTFQPSEQFKKYLFKELSKAGREYFYQYIGLVDTLIIRMGIEPTPEMKEKDALTVLTNGYPELTLDRKSFKGEPPQFKSFVYTTNMSHEEKRKMYTYNTIHAVYAYLGEQKEYQYIIESIQDQAIQQMAVEALNESSRALQKEFGYSDEEMKEWNNRVLKNMANPMLKDKINRVGADPIRKLKKEDRLIGPALMCIRNGIMPYFLAKAVAAAFLFVSEEDQASRTIQEYLKNHSIKEAIREFCQLDREVELIQLISDHYQKLSETKNVNEDLSRIKVKKQLYEIGFEYEKEYRGCAQCLIAAFFKYVGKSNPSLFQSASGFSGGMAITGDGPCGGYSGGTMIMGSYVGRRLEKLDIDGDKETQYKAYEMAQKLHDKFIETYGSVICADIHKQIFGKSFCLKSKEVRKEFEEAGAHLDKCTTVVAMAASWVADILRDEGYL
;
A
#
# COMPACT_ATOMS: atom_id res chain seq x y z
N MET A 1 45.87 5.00 -7.55
CA MET A 1 45.08 3.83 -7.96
C MET A 1 44.41 4.20 -9.27
N SER A 2 44.54 3.39 -10.31
CA SER A 2 44.30 3.81 -11.71
C SER A 2 42.88 4.37 -11.91
N ASN A 3 42.81 5.52 -12.56
CA ASN A 3 41.60 6.24 -12.95
C ASN A 3 40.93 5.49 -14.14
N GLN A 4 40.57 4.22 -13.94
CA GLN A 4 39.88 3.43 -14.95
C GLN A 4 38.46 3.98 -15.12
N ALA A 5 38.10 4.28 -16.36
CA ALA A 5 36.80 4.80 -16.74
C ALA A 5 35.67 3.87 -16.24
N LYS A 6 34.73 4.44 -15.47
CA LYS A 6 33.53 3.74 -15.00
C LYS A 6 32.50 3.75 -16.12
N ASN A 7 31.93 2.59 -16.47
CA ASN A 7 30.96 2.47 -17.56
C ASN A 7 29.63 1.94 -17.04
N ILE A 8 28.53 2.49 -17.55
CA ILE A 8 27.19 1.91 -17.39
C ILE A 8 26.55 1.71 -18.76
N ILE A 9 25.86 0.58 -18.88
CA ILE A 9 25.01 0.29 -20.03
C ILE A 9 23.56 0.37 -19.59
N ILE A 10 22.78 1.19 -20.27
CA ILE A 10 21.38 1.44 -19.98
C ILE A 10 20.58 0.79 -21.09
N TRP A 11 20.04 -0.39 -20.81
CA TRP A 11 19.21 -1.14 -21.74
C TRP A 11 17.77 -0.69 -21.58
N GLY A 12 17.27 0.07 -22.56
CA GLY A 12 16.04 0.86 -22.49
C GLY A 12 16.40 2.35 -22.44
N ALA A 13 16.50 2.96 -23.61
CA ALA A 13 16.81 4.38 -23.80
C ALA A 13 15.55 5.26 -23.74
N GLY A 14 14.46 4.79 -23.12
CA GLY A 14 13.24 5.59 -22.91
C GLY A 14 13.41 6.71 -21.87
N LYS A 15 12.29 7.31 -21.44
CA LYS A 15 12.29 8.45 -20.51
C LYS A 15 12.97 8.15 -19.17
N ILE A 16 12.75 6.97 -18.57
CA ILE A 16 13.39 6.62 -17.29
C ILE A 16 14.88 6.32 -17.50
N GLY A 17 15.24 5.66 -18.59
CA GLY A 17 16.65 5.37 -18.90
C GLY A 17 17.46 6.64 -19.09
N ARG A 18 16.96 7.58 -19.91
CA ARG A 18 17.60 8.87 -20.19
C ARG A 18 17.42 9.90 -19.08
N GLY A 19 16.24 9.98 -18.48
CA GLY A 19 15.89 11.03 -17.51
C GLY A 19 16.20 10.70 -16.06
N PHE A 20 16.48 9.44 -15.72
CA PHE A 20 16.76 9.04 -14.35
C PHE A 20 18.08 8.31 -14.20
N ILE A 21 18.21 7.13 -14.80
CA ILE A 21 19.42 6.31 -14.65
C ILE A 21 20.63 7.04 -15.24
N ALA A 22 20.50 7.56 -16.46
CA ALA A 22 21.57 8.33 -17.09
C ALA A 22 21.92 9.60 -16.31
N ASP A 23 20.95 10.34 -15.78
CA ASP A 23 21.21 11.54 -14.95
C ASP A 23 22.10 11.20 -13.74
N LEU A 24 21.70 10.19 -12.95
CA LEU A 24 22.44 9.83 -11.74
C LEU A 24 23.83 9.28 -12.04
N PHE A 25 23.95 8.38 -13.04
CA PHE A 25 25.23 7.78 -13.37
C PHE A 25 26.17 8.77 -14.07
N PHE A 26 25.65 9.69 -14.88
CA PHE A 26 26.43 10.79 -15.45
C PHE A 26 26.99 11.70 -14.36
N LYS A 27 26.14 12.12 -13.41
CA LYS A 27 26.57 12.90 -12.22
C LYS A 27 27.55 12.14 -11.33
N ALA A 28 27.48 10.81 -11.31
CA ALA A 28 28.45 9.93 -10.63
C ALA A 28 29.76 9.70 -11.42
N GLY A 29 29.91 10.31 -12.61
CA GLY A 29 31.12 10.23 -13.43
C GLY A 29 31.26 8.95 -14.26
N TYR A 30 30.14 8.29 -14.60
CA TYR A 30 30.15 7.12 -15.50
C TYR A 30 30.00 7.53 -16.96
N ASN A 31 30.70 6.85 -17.85
CA ASN A 31 30.42 6.89 -19.27
C ASN A 31 29.15 6.09 -19.55
N LEU A 32 28.29 6.65 -20.39
CA LEU A 32 27.00 6.08 -20.69
C LEU A 32 27.01 5.34 -22.03
N THR A 33 26.37 4.18 -22.06
CA THR A 33 26.03 3.47 -23.30
C THR A 33 24.56 3.11 -23.27
N PHE A 34 23.80 3.54 -24.28
CA PHE A 34 22.40 3.18 -24.45
C PHE A 34 22.24 1.97 -25.36
N VAL A 35 21.28 1.11 -25.03
CA VAL A 35 20.84 0.00 -25.88
C VAL A 35 19.32 0.06 -25.99
N ASP A 36 18.76 0.06 -27.19
CA ASP A 36 17.30 0.10 -27.40
C ASP A 36 16.90 -0.63 -28.68
N SER A 37 15.65 -1.11 -28.72
CA SER A 37 15.04 -1.71 -29.91
C SER A 37 14.47 -0.69 -30.89
N ASN A 38 14.31 0.57 -30.46
CA ASN A 38 13.84 1.63 -31.34
C ASN A 38 15.00 2.18 -32.19
N TRP A 39 15.07 1.74 -33.44
CA TRP A 39 16.09 2.17 -34.40
C TRP A 39 16.11 3.68 -34.64
N GLU A 40 14.94 4.33 -34.70
CA GLU A 40 14.84 5.78 -34.95
C GLU A 40 15.44 6.57 -33.78
N LEU A 41 15.13 6.16 -32.55
CA LEU A 41 15.68 6.78 -31.34
C LEU A 41 17.20 6.62 -31.28
N ILE A 42 17.73 5.42 -31.58
CA ILE A 42 19.18 5.18 -31.61
C ILE A 42 19.86 6.04 -32.68
N LYS A 43 19.27 6.15 -33.87
CA LYS A 43 19.79 7.01 -34.94
C LYS A 43 19.84 8.48 -34.50
N GLN A 44 18.77 8.97 -33.87
CA GLN A 44 18.70 10.34 -33.35
C GLN A 44 19.74 10.60 -32.25
N LEU A 45 19.88 9.67 -31.29
CA LEU A 45 20.87 9.74 -30.23
C LEU A 45 22.30 9.83 -30.80
N ASN A 46 22.62 8.98 -31.78
CA ASN A 46 23.94 8.96 -32.42
C ASN A 46 24.20 10.19 -33.31
N SER A 47 23.18 10.76 -33.95
CA SER A 47 23.34 12.00 -34.73
C SER A 47 23.50 13.23 -33.86
N GLN A 48 22.69 13.35 -32.79
CA GLN A 48 22.66 14.53 -31.93
C GLN A 48 23.79 14.54 -30.90
N LYS A 49 24.26 13.35 -30.45
CA LYS A 49 25.36 13.12 -29.49
C LYS A 49 25.21 13.74 -28.10
N GLN A 50 24.15 14.53 -27.90
CA GLN A 50 23.77 15.11 -26.63
C GLN A 50 22.26 15.27 -26.54
N TYR A 51 21.70 15.33 -25.34
CA TYR A 51 20.31 15.69 -25.10
C TYR A 51 20.15 16.35 -23.74
N THR A 52 19.02 17.01 -23.54
CA THR A 52 18.71 17.78 -22.33
C THR A 52 17.76 17.01 -21.42
N ILE A 53 18.11 16.93 -20.14
CA ILE A 53 17.18 16.54 -19.08
C ILE A 53 16.73 17.82 -18.38
N VAL A 54 15.42 18.00 -18.24
CA VAL A 54 14.82 19.06 -17.45
C VAL A 54 14.20 18.44 -16.21
N ASN A 55 14.81 18.69 -15.06
CA ASN A 55 14.30 18.28 -13.75
C ASN A 55 13.49 19.43 -13.16
N LEU A 56 12.22 19.16 -12.80
CA LEU A 56 11.31 20.12 -12.16
C LEU A 56 10.86 19.60 -10.80
N PRO A 57 11.64 19.77 -9.71
CA PRO A 57 11.21 19.40 -8.37
C PRO A 57 10.01 20.19 -7.86
N SER A 58 9.82 21.43 -8.31
CA SER A 58 8.71 22.32 -7.96
C SER A 58 8.48 23.36 -9.07
N LEU A 59 7.55 24.31 -8.88
CA LEU A 59 7.39 25.45 -9.79
C LEU A 59 8.59 26.41 -9.78
N GLU A 60 9.27 26.50 -8.63
CA GLU A 60 10.35 27.46 -8.39
C GLU A 60 11.72 26.84 -8.66
N GLU A 61 11.81 25.51 -8.63
CA GLU A 61 13.04 24.76 -8.81
C GLU A 61 13.08 24.14 -10.21
N LYS A 62 14.12 24.48 -10.99
CA LYS A 62 14.41 23.86 -12.28
C LYS A 62 15.91 23.61 -12.41
N GLU A 63 16.26 22.39 -12.80
CA GLU A 63 17.63 22.01 -13.14
C GLU A 63 17.65 21.47 -14.58
N GLU A 64 18.51 22.02 -15.44
CA GLU A 64 18.79 21.48 -16.77
C GLU A 64 20.14 20.75 -16.74
N VAL A 65 20.16 19.50 -17.21
CA VAL A 65 21.37 18.68 -17.31
C VAL A 65 21.57 18.30 -18.77
N ILE A 66 22.73 18.64 -19.34
CA ILE A 66 23.10 18.22 -20.69
C ILE A 66 23.86 16.91 -20.59
N ILE A 67 23.27 15.84 -21.09
CA ILE A 67 23.92 14.53 -21.23
C ILE A 67 24.62 14.50 -22.58
N LYS A 68 25.91 14.17 -22.57
CA LYS A 68 26.78 14.09 -23.76
C LYS A 68 27.79 12.96 -23.60
N ASP A 69 28.62 12.75 -24.63
CA ASP A 69 29.71 11.77 -24.65
C ASP A 69 29.26 10.31 -24.41
N PHE A 70 27.99 10.02 -24.73
CA PHE A 70 27.43 8.67 -24.67
C PHE A 70 27.58 7.94 -26.00
N GLN A 71 27.47 6.61 -25.95
CA GLN A 71 27.31 5.75 -27.12
C GLN A 71 25.89 5.19 -27.16
N ALA A 72 25.34 4.90 -28.34
CA ALA A 72 24.02 4.27 -28.46
C ALA A 72 24.06 3.16 -29.51
N PHE A 73 23.55 1.99 -29.15
CA PHE A 73 23.51 0.80 -30.00
C PHE A 73 22.08 0.28 -30.13
N HIS A 74 21.73 -0.19 -31.31
CA HIS A 74 20.52 -0.96 -31.50
C HIS A 74 20.73 -2.40 -30.99
N ILE A 75 19.68 -3.04 -30.47
CA ILE A 75 19.76 -4.43 -29.92
C ILE A 75 20.35 -5.46 -30.90
N SER A 76 20.33 -5.20 -32.21
CA SER A 76 20.93 -6.07 -33.22
C SER A 76 22.46 -6.03 -33.25
N GLU A 77 23.09 -4.99 -32.69
CA GLU A 77 24.54 -4.77 -32.66
C GLU A 77 25.21 -5.58 -31.53
N LYS A 78 24.97 -6.88 -31.52
CA LYS A 78 25.27 -7.78 -30.40
C LYS A 78 26.74 -7.81 -29.99
N ASP A 79 27.66 -7.77 -30.94
CA ASP A 79 29.09 -7.84 -30.63
C ASP A 79 29.62 -6.55 -29.98
N GLN A 80 29.16 -5.38 -30.46
CA GLN A 80 29.49 -4.08 -29.87
C GLN A 80 28.94 -3.98 -28.44
N ILE A 81 27.68 -4.38 -28.25
CA ILE A 81 27.05 -4.43 -26.93
C ILE A 81 27.82 -5.36 -25.99
N PHE A 82 28.17 -6.56 -26.46
CA PHE A 82 28.95 -7.52 -25.66
C PHE A 82 30.33 -6.98 -25.27
N GLN A 83 31.04 -6.34 -26.21
CA GLN A 83 32.32 -5.71 -25.93
C GLN A 83 32.18 -4.66 -24.82
N LYS A 84 31.18 -3.78 -24.93
CA LYS A 84 30.90 -2.74 -23.92
C LYS A 84 30.56 -3.34 -22.56
N ILE A 85 29.74 -4.38 -22.48
CA ILE A 85 29.41 -5.05 -21.20
C ILE A 85 30.67 -5.59 -20.52
N ASN A 86 31.62 -6.08 -21.32
CA ASN A 86 32.85 -6.62 -20.79
C ASN A 86 33.83 -5.54 -20.33
N GLU A 87 33.70 -4.26 -20.61
CA GLU A 87 34.66 -3.22 -20.16
C GLU A 87 34.55 -2.85 -18.65
N ARG A 88 34.06 -3.77 -17.78
CA ARG A 88 33.63 -3.54 -16.38
C ARG A 88 32.42 -2.60 -16.28
N SER A 89 31.32 -3.01 -16.88
CA SER A 89 30.09 -2.23 -16.90
C SER A 89 29.11 -2.72 -15.84
N ILE A 90 28.46 -1.77 -15.17
CA ILE A 90 27.14 -2.02 -14.58
C ILE A 90 26.14 -2.04 -15.75
N LEU A 91 25.21 -2.98 -15.73
CA LEU A 91 24.10 -3.00 -16.68
C LEU A 91 22.84 -2.58 -15.95
N SER A 92 22.06 -1.66 -16.49
CA SER A 92 20.74 -1.32 -15.96
C SER A 92 19.69 -1.69 -16.99
N LEU A 93 18.77 -2.58 -16.60
CA LEU A 93 17.61 -2.95 -17.41
C LEU A 93 16.45 -2.01 -17.07
N VAL A 94 16.15 -1.08 -17.97
CA VAL A 94 15.10 -0.05 -17.83
C VAL A 94 13.96 -0.35 -18.79
N VAL A 95 13.27 -1.46 -18.54
CA VAL A 95 12.30 -2.05 -19.47
C VAL A 95 11.03 -2.47 -18.74
N PHE A 96 9.94 -2.58 -19.48
CA PHE A 96 8.69 -3.08 -18.93
C PHE A 96 8.77 -4.60 -18.67
N PRO A 97 8.04 -5.14 -17.67
CA PRO A 97 8.02 -6.58 -17.38
C PRO A 97 7.66 -7.45 -18.59
N SER A 98 6.85 -6.96 -19.52
CA SER A 98 6.49 -7.66 -20.76
C SER A 98 7.68 -7.97 -21.66
N ALA A 99 8.80 -7.23 -21.52
CA ALA A 99 10.02 -7.47 -22.28
C ALA A 99 10.99 -8.46 -21.61
N PHE A 100 10.71 -8.92 -20.38
CA PHE A 100 11.64 -9.73 -19.59
C PHE A 100 12.03 -11.02 -20.29
N GLU A 101 11.09 -11.72 -20.91
CA GLU A 101 11.38 -12.98 -21.59
C GLU A 101 12.33 -12.79 -22.77
N GLN A 102 12.12 -11.76 -23.59
CA GLN A 102 12.98 -11.48 -24.73
C GLN A 102 14.37 -11.04 -24.27
N ILE A 103 14.46 -10.14 -23.29
CA ILE A 103 15.73 -9.62 -22.78
C ILE A 103 16.51 -10.73 -22.06
N ALA A 104 15.82 -11.64 -21.37
CA ALA A 104 16.46 -12.80 -20.75
C ALA A 104 17.25 -13.64 -21.76
N LYS A 105 16.76 -13.79 -23.00
CA LYS A 105 17.49 -14.50 -24.07
C LYS A 105 18.78 -13.77 -24.44
N ASP A 106 18.72 -12.45 -24.61
CA ASP A 106 19.91 -11.66 -24.97
C ASP A 106 20.94 -11.63 -23.82
N ILE A 107 20.50 -11.49 -22.57
CA ILE A 107 21.37 -11.53 -21.40
C ILE A 107 21.95 -12.92 -21.16
N ALA A 108 21.19 -14.00 -21.42
CA ALA A 108 21.71 -15.36 -21.32
C ALA A 108 22.87 -15.58 -22.28
N LEU A 109 22.78 -15.12 -23.54
CA LEU A 109 23.87 -15.20 -24.50
C LEU A 109 25.13 -14.48 -24.00
N ILE A 110 24.97 -13.32 -23.36
CA ILE A 110 26.08 -12.57 -22.75
C ILE A 110 26.72 -13.37 -21.61
N ILE A 111 25.92 -13.94 -20.72
CA ILE A 111 26.41 -14.76 -19.59
C ILE A 111 27.13 -16.00 -20.10
N GLU A 112 26.58 -16.71 -21.09
CA GLU A 112 27.21 -17.89 -21.71
C GLU A 112 28.55 -17.53 -22.34
N LYS A 113 28.60 -16.46 -23.16
CA LYS A 113 29.85 -16.02 -23.80
C LYS A 113 30.89 -15.57 -22.76
N ARG A 114 30.48 -14.96 -21.64
CA ARG A 114 31.38 -14.64 -20.52
C ARG A 114 31.91 -15.89 -19.80
N SER A 115 31.05 -16.89 -19.61
CA SER A 115 31.40 -18.18 -19.01
C SER A 115 32.42 -18.93 -19.86
N MET A 116 32.15 -19.07 -21.18
CA MET A 116 33.05 -19.71 -22.14
C MET A 116 34.41 -19.01 -22.21
N ASN A 117 34.42 -17.68 -22.19
CA ASN A 117 35.63 -16.86 -22.23
C ASN A 117 36.32 -16.72 -20.85
N LYS A 118 35.82 -17.38 -19.80
CA LYS A 118 36.37 -17.34 -18.43
C LYS A 118 36.56 -15.92 -17.90
N ILE A 119 35.60 -15.05 -18.14
CA ILE A 119 35.63 -13.66 -17.68
C ILE A 119 35.26 -13.63 -16.20
N ASN A 120 36.22 -13.89 -15.32
CA ASN A 120 36.02 -14.07 -13.88
C ASN A 120 35.97 -12.74 -13.10
N ARG A 121 35.02 -11.88 -13.47
CA ARG A 121 34.73 -10.64 -12.74
C ARG A 121 33.22 -10.39 -12.66
N PRO A 122 32.75 -9.65 -11.66
CA PRO A 122 31.34 -9.32 -11.53
C PRO A 122 30.74 -8.60 -12.75
N LEU A 123 29.45 -8.85 -12.99
CA LEU A 123 28.53 -8.03 -13.78
C LEU A 123 27.26 -7.86 -12.95
N ASP A 124 27.08 -6.66 -12.39
CA ASP A 124 25.88 -6.31 -11.65
C ASP A 124 24.84 -5.72 -12.61
N ILE A 125 23.65 -6.31 -12.60
CA ILE A 125 22.51 -5.96 -13.42
C ILE A 125 21.46 -5.31 -12.52
N LEU A 126 21.28 -4.00 -12.66
CA LEU A 126 20.26 -3.23 -11.97
C LEU A 126 18.90 -3.43 -12.63
N MET A 127 17.95 -3.93 -11.87
CA MET A 127 16.56 -4.14 -12.29
C MET A 127 15.77 -2.84 -12.09
N SER A 128 15.95 -1.92 -13.03
CA SER A 128 15.38 -0.56 -13.02
C SER A 128 13.97 -0.51 -13.58
N THR A 129 13.04 -1.22 -12.93
CA THR A 129 11.67 -1.43 -13.44
C THR A 129 10.63 -1.15 -12.36
N ASN A 130 9.44 -0.70 -12.76
CA ASN A 130 8.38 -0.35 -11.82
C ASN A 130 7.44 -1.55 -11.55
N THR A 131 8.00 -2.64 -11.05
CA THR A 131 7.26 -3.85 -10.63
C THR A 131 7.83 -4.34 -9.30
N PHE A 132 7.09 -5.17 -8.58
CA PHE A 132 7.51 -5.75 -7.31
C PHE A 132 8.45 -6.94 -7.55
N GLN A 133 9.60 -6.98 -6.87
CA GLN A 133 10.61 -8.06 -6.98
C GLN A 133 10.99 -8.42 -8.44
N PRO A 134 11.46 -7.46 -9.24
CA PRO A 134 11.76 -7.70 -10.65
C PRO A 134 12.88 -8.72 -10.88
N SER A 135 13.89 -8.77 -10.00
CA SER A 135 14.99 -9.75 -10.08
C SER A 135 14.47 -11.19 -10.09
N GLU A 136 13.55 -11.54 -9.19
CA GLU A 136 12.99 -12.89 -9.08
C GLU A 136 12.12 -13.24 -10.29
N GLN A 137 11.37 -12.28 -10.83
CA GLN A 137 10.60 -12.48 -12.07
C GLN A 137 11.54 -12.70 -13.27
N PHE A 138 12.55 -11.85 -13.43
CA PHE A 138 13.49 -11.93 -14.54
C PHE A 138 14.36 -13.19 -14.51
N LYS A 139 14.82 -13.59 -13.31
CA LYS A 139 15.63 -14.79 -13.11
C LYS A 139 14.92 -16.06 -13.58
N LYS A 140 13.59 -16.17 -13.44
CA LYS A 140 12.80 -17.29 -13.95
C LYS A 140 12.88 -17.44 -15.47
N TYR A 141 12.88 -16.33 -16.21
CA TYR A 141 13.07 -16.34 -17.65
C TYR A 141 14.53 -16.63 -18.00
N LEU A 142 15.47 -15.93 -17.35
CA LEU A 142 16.90 -16.08 -17.61
C LEU A 142 17.39 -17.52 -17.42
N PHE A 143 16.94 -18.20 -16.36
CA PHE A 143 17.40 -19.55 -16.05
C PHE A 143 16.90 -20.59 -17.05
N LYS A 144 15.78 -20.35 -17.75
CA LYS A 144 15.33 -21.23 -18.84
C LYS A 144 16.31 -21.25 -20.00
N GLU A 145 17.01 -20.14 -20.22
CA GLU A 145 17.93 -19.94 -21.34
C GLU A 145 19.39 -20.32 -21.00
N LEU A 146 19.75 -20.37 -19.70
CA LEU A 146 21.11 -20.70 -19.25
C LEU A 146 21.35 -22.22 -19.18
N SER A 147 22.49 -22.64 -19.72
CA SER A 147 23.09 -23.96 -19.52
C SER A 147 23.49 -24.19 -18.05
N LYS A 148 23.83 -25.43 -17.70
CA LYS A 148 24.33 -25.75 -16.35
C LYS A 148 25.56 -24.90 -15.99
N ALA A 149 26.53 -24.79 -16.90
CA ALA A 149 27.73 -23.97 -16.72
C ALA A 149 27.39 -22.48 -16.63
N GLY A 150 26.44 -21.99 -17.44
CA GLY A 150 25.94 -20.61 -17.36
C GLY A 150 25.31 -20.28 -16.02
N ARG A 151 24.53 -21.20 -15.43
CA ARG A 151 23.93 -21.04 -14.09
C ARG A 151 24.98 -21.03 -12.98
N GLU A 152 25.96 -21.92 -13.03
CA GLU A 152 27.08 -21.92 -12.08
C GLU A 152 27.87 -20.61 -12.14
N TYR A 153 28.16 -20.13 -13.36
CA TYR A 153 28.79 -18.83 -13.59
C TYR A 153 27.94 -17.68 -13.05
N PHE A 154 26.61 -17.71 -13.28
CA PHE A 154 25.68 -16.70 -12.77
C PHE A 154 25.80 -16.53 -11.26
N TYR A 155 25.76 -17.62 -10.50
CA TYR A 155 25.84 -17.55 -9.04
C TYR A 155 27.14 -16.95 -8.51
N GLN A 156 28.24 -17.11 -9.25
CA GLN A 156 29.55 -16.59 -8.88
C GLN A 156 29.74 -15.12 -9.27
N TYR A 157 29.30 -14.71 -10.47
CA TYR A 157 29.72 -13.45 -11.07
C TYR A 157 28.58 -12.50 -11.48
N ILE A 158 27.31 -12.91 -11.42
CA ILE A 158 26.19 -12.06 -11.82
C ILE A 158 25.40 -11.63 -10.58
N GLY A 159 25.24 -10.32 -10.41
CA GLY A 159 24.32 -9.73 -9.44
C GLY A 159 23.05 -9.29 -10.13
N LEU A 160 21.87 -9.69 -9.63
CA LEU A 160 20.60 -9.10 -10.04
C LEU A 160 20.12 -8.19 -8.92
N VAL A 161 20.38 -6.89 -9.08
CA VAL A 161 20.17 -5.87 -8.05
C VAL A 161 18.82 -5.23 -8.27
N ASP A 162 17.86 -5.47 -7.38
CA ASP A 162 16.60 -4.74 -7.40
C ASP A 162 16.80 -3.26 -7.08
N THR A 163 15.95 -2.42 -7.69
CA THR A 163 15.98 -0.97 -7.51
C THR A 163 14.58 -0.40 -7.32
N LEU A 164 14.48 0.74 -6.63
CA LEU A 164 13.22 1.42 -6.43
C LEU A 164 13.08 2.65 -7.33
N ILE A 165 12.25 2.55 -8.37
CA ILE A 165 12.00 3.65 -9.30
C ILE A 165 10.90 4.58 -8.77
N ILE A 166 11.27 5.81 -8.39
CA ILE A 166 10.33 6.85 -7.93
C ILE A 166 10.25 8.04 -8.89
N ARG A 167 11.36 8.40 -9.57
CA ARG A 167 11.38 9.51 -10.52
C ARG A 167 10.39 9.27 -11.66
N MET A 168 9.55 10.27 -11.93
CA MET A 168 8.52 10.22 -12.96
C MET A 168 9.00 10.95 -14.21
N GLY A 169 8.79 10.35 -15.38
CA GLY A 169 8.96 11.00 -16.68
C GLY A 169 7.65 11.64 -17.14
N ILE A 170 7.67 12.94 -17.40
CA ILE A 170 6.52 13.73 -17.85
C ILE A 170 6.63 13.90 -19.38
N GLU A 171 5.55 14.21 -20.08
CA GLU A 171 5.64 14.65 -21.48
C GLU A 171 6.29 16.05 -21.54
N PRO A 172 7.41 16.23 -22.28
CA PRO A 172 7.95 17.55 -22.54
C PRO A 172 6.96 18.41 -23.34
N THR A 173 6.97 19.72 -23.11
CA THR A 173 6.15 20.65 -23.89
C THR A 173 6.61 20.72 -25.36
N PRO A 174 5.74 21.15 -26.29
CA PRO A 174 6.14 21.35 -27.68
C PRO A 174 7.38 22.25 -27.83
N GLU A 175 7.44 23.34 -27.07
CA GLU A 175 8.57 24.28 -27.04
C GLU A 175 9.88 23.61 -26.61
N MET A 176 9.82 22.71 -25.61
CA MET A 176 10.98 21.92 -25.18
C MET A 176 11.45 20.99 -26.29
N LYS A 177 10.52 20.32 -27.00
CA LYS A 177 10.83 19.42 -28.11
C LYS A 177 11.36 20.16 -29.34
N GLU A 178 10.92 21.40 -29.57
CA GLU A 178 11.46 22.26 -30.64
C GLU A 178 12.91 22.66 -30.37
N LYS A 179 13.24 22.99 -29.12
CA LYS A 179 14.61 23.31 -28.69
C LYS A 179 15.53 22.07 -28.77
N ASP A 180 15.04 20.93 -28.32
CA ASP A 180 15.75 19.65 -28.35
C ASP A 180 14.74 18.48 -28.40
N ALA A 181 14.70 17.80 -29.55
CA ALA A 181 13.76 16.72 -29.82
C ALA A 181 13.93 15.51 -28.88
N LEU A 182 15.11 15.34 -28.27
CA LEU A 182 15.41 14.25 -27.35
C LEU A 182 15.18 14.62 -25.88
N THR A 183 14.71 15.85 -25.60
CA THR A 183 14.47 16.36 -24.25
C THR A 183 13.67 15.38 -23.40
N VAL A 184 14.11 15.18 -22.17
CA VAL A 184 13.39 14.42 -21.16
C VAL A 184 13.00 15.32 -20.01
N LEU A 185 11.71 15.38 -19.72
CA LEU A 185 11.16 16.13 -18.59
C LEU A 185 10.89 15.18 -17.42
N THR A 186 11.35 15.52 -16.22
CA THR A 186 11.11 14.71 -15.02
C THR A 186 10.71 15.55 -13.81
N ASN A 187 10.16 14.91 -12.79
CA ASN A 187 9.88 15.54 -11.50
C ASN A 187 11.14 15.75 -10.61
N GLY A 188 12.33 15.41 -11.10
CA GLY A 188 13.59 15.68 -10.40
C GLY A 188 13.86 14.85 -9.15
N TYR A 189 13.11 13.77 -8.87
CA TYR A 189 13.32 12.96 -7.66
C TYR A 189 14.78 12.49 -7.57
N PRO A 190 15.53 12.81 -6.49
CA PRO A 190 16.98 12.82 -6.56
C PRO A 190 17.66 11.48 -6.30
N GLU A 191 16.95 10.49 -5.75
CA GLU A 191 17.55 9.27 -5.19
C GLU A 191 17.11 8.00 -5.91
N LEU A 192 18.01 7.02 -6.01
CA LEU A 192 17.74 5.65 -6.47
C LEU A 192 18.12 4.67 -5.35
N THR A 193 17.12 3.95 -4.84
CA THR A 193 17.35 2.90 -3.84
C THR A 193 17.81 1.60 -4.52
N LEU A 194 18.84 0.95 -3.98
CA LEU A 194 19.51 -0.22 -4.52
C LEU A 194 19.63 -1.31 -3.45
N ASP A 195 19.36 -2.57 -3.81
CA ASP A 195 19.57 -3.71 -2.90
C ASP A 195 21.06 -4.01 -2.73
N ARG A 196 21.60 -3.66 -1.56
CA ARG A 196 23.02 -3.85 -1.24
C ARG A 196 23.45 -5.30 -1.27
N LYS A 197 22.57 -6.24 -0.88
CA LYS A 197 22.90 -7.66 -0.71
C LYS A 197 23.08 -8.39 -2.04
N SER A 198 22.47 -7.87 -3.10
CA SER A 198 22.44 -8.50 -4.42
C SER A 198 23.64 -8.17 -5.32
N PHE A 199 24.49 -7.24 -4.92
CA PHE A 199 25.73 -6.93 -5.64
C PHE A 199 26.76 -8.05 -5.49
N LYS A 200 27.41 -8.40 -6.60
CA LYS A 200 28.63 -9.22 -6.67
C LYS A 200 29.88 -8.35 -6.73
N GLY A 201 29.80 -7.19 -7.38
CA GLY A 201 30.87 -6.21 -7.44
C GLY A 201 30.82 -5.19 -6.30
N GLU A 202 31.73 -4.23 -6.37
CA GLU A 202 31.71 -3.03 -5.53
C GLU A 202 30.52 -2.15 -5.96
N PRO A 203 29.56 -1.83 -5.05
CA PRO A 203 28.45 -0.96 -5.43
C PRO A 203 28.91 0.46 -5.78
N PRO A 204 28.24 1.10 -6.75
CA PRO A 204 28.59 2.45 -7.19
C PRO A 204 28.47 3.48 -6.05
N GLN A 205 29.46 4.34 -5.89
CA GLN A 205 29.44 5.36 -4.83
C GLN A 205 28.99 6.70 -5.41
N PHE A 206 27.81 7.17 -4.99
CA PHE A 206 27.27 8.50 -5.28
C PHE A 206 26.21 8.85 -4.24
N LYS A 207 26.13 10.12 -3.82
CA LYS A 207 25.24 10.56 -2.73
C LYS A 207 23.76 10.25 -2.95
N SER A 208 23.33 10.14 -4.21
CA SER A 208 21.95 9.82 -4.59
C SER A 208 21.66 8.31 -4.67
N PHE A 209 22.66 7.45 -4.48
CA PHE A 209 22.47 6.01 -4.39
C PHE A 209 22.23 5.62 -2.95
N VAL A 210 20.99 5.24 -2.64
CA VAL A 210 20.55 4.83 -1.31
C VAL A 210 20.60 3.31 -1.25
N TYR A 211 21.35 2.77 -0.30
CA TYR A 211 21.52 1.32 -0.18
C TYR A 211 20.65 0.76 0.93
N THR A 212 19.83 -0.24 0.61
CA THR A 212 19.03 -0.97 1.58
C THR A 212 19.45 -2.44 1.64
N THR A 213 19.21 -3.06 2.78
CA THR A 213 19.36 -4.51 2.97
C THR A 213 18.03 -5.25 2.99
N ASN A 214 16.90 -4.52 2.91
CA ASN A 214 15.54 -5.04 2.93
C ASN A 214 14.71 -4.37 1.82
N MET A 215 15.00 -4.69 0.56
CA MET A 215 14.32 -4.07 -0.60
C MET A 215 12.80 -4.26 -0.57
N SER A 216 12.31 -5.41 -0.10
CA SER A 216 10.87 -5.66 0.01
C SER A 216 10.16 -4.67 0.95
N HIS A 217 10.83 -4.19 2.00
CA HIS A 217 10.28 -3.18 2.91
C HIS A 217 10.18 -1.83 2.19
N GLU A 218 11.20 -1.47 1.41
CA GLU A 218 11.23 -0.23 0.62
C GLU A 218 10.19 -0.22 -0.50
N GLU A 219 10.02 -1.35 -1.20
CA GLU A 219 8.98 -1.53 -2.21
C GLU A 219 7.58 -1.38 -1.60
N LYS A 220 7.34 -2.03 -0.45
CA LYS A 220 6.07 -1.91 0.28
C LYS A 220 5.86 -0.49 0.81
N ARG A 221 6.88 0.16 1.37
CA ARG A 221 6.82 1.56 1.83
C ARG A 221 6.39 2.47 0.68
N LYS A 222 7.02 2.38 -0.49
CA LYS A 222 6.60 3.14 -1.69
C LYS A 222 5.19 2.78 -2.15
N MET A 223 4.85 1.49 -2.21
CA MET A 223 3.53 1.06 -2.66
C MET A 223 2.43 1.58 -1.74
N TYR A 224 2.64 1.53 -0.43
CA TYR A 224 1.64 1.81 0.61
C TYR A 224 1.63 3.27 1.07
N THR A 225 2.53 4.10 0.55
CA THR A 225 2.49 5.56 0.74
C THR A 225 2.32 6.27 -0.60
N TYR A 226 3.33 6.25 -1.47
CA TYR A 226 3.40 7.06 -2.68
C TYR A 226 2.34 6.65 -3.70
N ASN A 227 2.18 5.34 -3.93
CA ASN A 227 1.15 4.88 -4.86
C ASN A 227 -0.26 4.96 -4.26
N THR A 228 -0.39 4.71 -2.95
CA THR A 228 -1.65 4.84 -2.20
C THR A 228 -2.18 6.26 -2.26
N ILE A 229 -1.39 7.25 -1.84
CA ILE A 229 -1.84 8.65 -1.77
C ILE A 229 -2.26 9.18 -3.14
N HIS A 230 -1.55 8.77 -4.19
CA HIS A 230 -1.88 9.17 -5.55
C HIS A 230 -3.24 8.60 -6.00
N ALA A 231 -3.54 7.36 -5.62
CA ALA A 231 -4.85 6.76 -5.84
C ALA A 231 -5.94 7.41 -4.98
N VAL A 232 -5.64 7.76 -3.72
CA VAL A 232 -6.57 8.47 -2.83
C VAL A 232 -6.98 9.82 -3.43
N TYR A 233 -6.02 10.63 -3.91
CA TYR A 233 -6.34 11.89 -4.58
C TYR A 233 -7.20 11.68 -5.82
N ALA A 234 -6.88 10.69 -6.66
CA ALA A 234 -7.66 10.41 -7.86
C ALA A 234 -9.11 10.05 -7.53
N TYR A 235 -9.32 9.08 -6.64
CA TYR A 235 -10.67 8.55 -6.40
C TYR A 235 -11.54 9.51 -5.59
N LEU A 236 -10.98 10.24 -4.62
CA LEU A 236 -11.73 11.27 -3.89
C LEU A 236 -11.96 12.52 -4.74
N GLY A 237 -11.01 12.88 -5.59
CA GLY A 237 -11.14 14.00 -6.54
C GLY A 237 -12.26 13.78 -7.55
N GLU A 238 -12.41 12.55 -8.04
CA GLU A 238 -13.51 12.17 -8.94
C GLU A 238 -14.88 12.44 -8.30
N GLN A 239 -15.03 12.24 -6.98
CA GLN A 239 -16.30 12.53 -6.29
C GLN A 239 -16.67 14.02 -6.32
N LYS A 240 -15.68 14.89 -6.52
CA LYS A 240 -15.85 16.34 -6.71
C LYS A 240 -15.73 16.77 -8.17
N GLU A 241 -15.71 15.82 -9.11
CA GLU A 241 -15.66 16.06 -10.56
C GLU A 241 -14.41 16.84 -11.00
N TYR A 242 -13.33 16.75 -10.22
CA TYR A 242 -12.03 17.32 -10.59
C TYR A 242 -11.42 16.57 -11.77
N GLN A 243 -10.63 17.28 -12.58
CA GLN A 243 -9.99 16.70 -13.77
C GLN A 243 -8.53 16.34 -13.51
N TYR A 244 -7.88 17.05 -12.60
CA TYR A 244 -6.46 16.96 -12.29
C TYR A 244 -6.22 16.69 -10.80
N ILE A 245 -5.17 15.92 -10.52
CA ILE A 245 -4.75 15.60 -9.15
C ILE A 245 -4.44 16.85 -8.33
N ILE A 246 -3.91 17.91 -8.96
CA ILE A 246 -3.59 19.16 -8.26
C ILE A 246 -4.82 19.83 -7.65
N GLU A 247 -5.99 19.71 -8.28
CA GLU A 247 -7.25 20.25 -7.75
C GLU A 247 -7.65 19.51 -6.47
N SER A 248 -7.43 18.19 -6.44
CA SER A 248 -7.67 17.34 -5.26
C SER A 248 -6.71 17.67 -4.12
N ILE A 249 -5.48 18.07 -4.42
CA ILE A 249 -4.48 18.49 -3.43
C ILE A 249 -4.82 19.87 -2.84
N GLN A 250 -5.38 20.76 -3.67
CA GLN A 250 -5.78 22.10 -3.26
C GLN A 250 -7.11 22.10 -2.47
N ASP A 251 -7.94 21.07 -2.64
CA ASP A 251 -9.15 20.89 -1.84
C ASP A 251 -8.83 20.48 -0.40
N GLN A 252 -9.18 21.34 0.56
CA GLN A 252 -8.85 21.13 1.97
C GLN A 252 -9.42 19.82 2.54
N ALA A 253 -10.63 19.42 2.13
CA ALA A 253 -11.25 18.20 2.63
C ALA A 253 -10.54 16.97 2.08
N ILE A 254 -10.27 16.91 0.78
CA ILE A 254 -9.54 15.79 0.17
C ILE A 254 -8.12 15.73 0.71
N GLN A 255 -7.42 16.86 0.84
CA GLN A 255 -6.08 16.91 1.41
C GLN A 255 -6.04 16.34 2.82
N GLN A 256 -7.03 16.67 3.65
CA GLN A 256 -7.16 16.12 4.99
C GLN A 256 -7.37 14.60 4.97
N MET A 257 -8.28 14.09 4.12
CA MET A 257 -8.51 12.64 3.98
C MET A 257 -7.26 11.91 3.49
N ALA A 258 -6.53 12.50 2.55
CA ALA A 258 -5.31 11.96 1.99
C ALA A 258 -4.21 11.84 3.06
N VAL A 259 -3.96 12.90 3.82
CA VAL A 259 -2.98 12.89 4.92
C VAL A 259 -3.36 11.85 5.98
N GLU A 260 -4.63 11.73 6.33
CA GLU A 260 -5.07 10.74 7.31
C GLU A 260 -4.95 9.30 6.80
N ALA A 261 -5.23 9.03 5.51
CA ALA A 261 -4.98 7.72 4.90
C ALA A 261 -3.48 7.38 4.86
N LEU A 262 -2.63 8.36 4.59
CA LEU A 262 -1.17 8.21 4.65
C LEU A 262 -0.70 7.92 6.08
N ASN A 263 -1.30 8.57 7.09
CA ASN A 263 -0.99 8.32 8.50
C ASN A 263 -1.39 6.89 8.92
N GLU A 264 -2.55 6.40 8.48
CA GLU A 264 -2.97 5.00 8.70
C GLU A 264 -1.91 4.02 8.18
N SER A 265 -1.56 4.13 6.89
CA SER A 265 -0.59 3.21 6.28
C SER A 265 0.81 3.36 6.87
N SER A 266 1.22 4.58 7.23
CA SER A 266 2.53 4.85 7.81
C SER A 266 2.68 4.20 9.18
N ARG A 267 1.69 4.35 10.06
CA ARG A 267 1.72 3.71 11.39
C ARG A 267 1.78 2.19 11.28
N ALA A 268 1.10 1.62 10.29
CA ALA A 268 1.15 0.18 10.02
C ALA A 268 2.54 -0.26 9.53
N LEU A 269 3.16 0.50 8.61
CA LEU A 269 4.53 0.26 8.16
C LEU A 269 5.56 0.38 9.30
N GLN A 270 5.39 1.33 10.22
CA GLN A 270 6.26 1.47 11.39
C GLN A 270 6.17 0.25 12.32
N LYS A 271 4.95 -0.19 12.65
CA LYS A 271 4.74 -1.39 13.48
C LYS A 271 5.30 -2.65 12.82
N GLU A 272 5.15 -2.80 11.51
CA GLU A 272 5.57 -4.00 10.77
C GLU A 272 7.09 -4.04 10.50
N PHE A 273 7.69 -2.91 10.15
CA PHE A 273 9.07 -2.85 9.63
C PHE A 273 10.05 -2.08 10.52
N GLY A 274 9.58 -1.48 11.61
CA GLY A 274 10.43 -0.81 12.60
C GLY A 274 10.98 0.54 12.16
N TYR A 275 10.35 1.21 11.19
CA TYR A 275 10.72 2.58 10.83
C TYR A 275 10.44 3.54 12.01
N SER A 276 11.38 4.44 12.29
CA SER A 276 11.22 5.50 13.30
C SER A 276 10.18 6.55 12.87
N ASP A 277 9.71 7.34 13.84
CA ASP A 277 8.80 8.47 13.58
C ASP A 277 9.47 9.52 12.69
N GLU A 278 10.75 9.80 12.89
CA GLU A 278 11.52 10.74 12.09
C GLU A 278 11.66 10.27 10.64
N GLU A 279 12.06 9.01 10.42
CA GLU A 279 12.20 8.44 9.07
C GLU A 279 10.88 8.48 8.29
N MET A 280 9.78 8.10 8.93
CA MET A 280 8.47 8.12 8.26
C MET A 280 7.94 9.53 8.04
N LYS A 281 8.20 10.47 8.95
CA LYS A 281 7.85 11.88 8.77
C LYS A 281 8.60 12.49 7.59
N GLU A 282 9.91 12.28 7.49
CA GLU A 282 10.72 12.76 6.36
C GLU A 282 10.24 12.16 5.04
N TRP A 283 10.00 10.84 5.03
CA TRP A 283 9.45 10.14 3.88
C TRP A 283 8.10 10.70 3.45
N ASN A 284 7.15 10.87 4.37
CA ASN A 284 5.81 11.38 4.08
C ASN A 284 5.84 12.83 3.60
N ASN A 285 6.65 13.69 4.20
CA ASN A 285 6.84 15.06 3.72
C ASN A 285 7.35 15.09 2.29
N ARG A 286 8.28 14.19 1.95
CA ARG A 286 8.79 14.05 0.59
C ARG A 286 7.71 13.53 -0.36
N VAL A 287 6.94 12.53 0.03
CA VAL A 287 5.81 12.00 -0.77
C VAL A 287 4.82 13.13 -1.08
N LEU A 288 4.38 13.87 -0.06
CA LEU A 288 3.43 14.98 -0.21
C LEU A 288 3.99 16.11 -1.06
N LYS A 289 5.25 16.54 -0.84
CA LYS A 289 5.91 17.56 -1.68
C LYS A 289 5.96 17.14 -3.15
N ASN A 290 6.30 15.89 -3.43
CA ASN A 290 6.35 15.39 -4.81
C ASN A 290 4.97 15.32 -5.46
N MET A 291 3.94 14.90 -4.72
CA MET A 291 2.56 14.84 -5.22
C MET A 291 1.99 16.23 -5.51
N ALA A 292 2.31 17.21 -4.67
CA ALA A 292 1.87 18.59 -4.80
C ALA A 292 2.54 19.36 -5.94
N ASN A 293 3.41 18.72 -6.73
CA ASN A 293 4.08 19.37 -7.86
C ASN A 293 3.09 19.62 -9.02
N PRO A 294 2.67 20.88 -9.27
CA PRO A 294 1.65 21.19 -10.27
C PRO A 294 2.14 20.95 -11.71
N MET A 295 3.45 20.79 -11.92
CA MET A 295 4.02 20.47 -13.23
C MET A 295 3.69 19.05 -13.69
N LEU A 296 3.28 18.16 -12.78
CA LEU A 296 2.83 16.82 -13.14
C LEU A 296 1.61 16.85 -14.06
N LYS A 297 0.72 17.85 -13.89
CA LYS A 297 -0.57 17.99 -14.63
C LYS A 297 -1.31 16.65 -14.78
N ASP A 298 -1.25 15.84 -13.74
CA ASP A 298 -1.73 14.47 -13.81
C ASP A 298 -3.25 14.44 -13.80
N LYS A 299 -3.82 13.86 -14.85
CA LYS A 299 -5.27 13.70 -14.98
C LYS A 299 -5.77 12.62 -14.04
N ILE A 300 -6.91 12.87 -13.38
CA ILE A 300 -7.57 11.89 -12.52
C ILE A 300 -7.85 10.58 -13.28
N ASN A 301 -8.39 10.65 -14.49
CA ASN A 301 -8.64 9.44 -15.30
C ASN A 301 -7.39 8.60 -15.56
N ARG A 302 -6.23 9.24 -15.80
CA ARG A 302 -4.95 8.54 -15.99
C ARG A 302 -4.49 7.87 -14.70
N VAL A 303 -4.59 8.59 -13.58
CA VAL A 303 -4.12 8.13 -12.28
C VAL A 303 -5.08 7.14 -11.64
N GLY A 304 -6.38 7.20 -11.94
CA GLY A 304 -7.47 6.34 -11.47
C GLY A 304 -7.67 5.06 -12.31
N ALA A 305 -7.29 5.06 -13.59
CA ALA A 305 -7.42 3.93 -14.53
C ALA A 305 -6.90 2.58 -14.01
N ASP A 306 -7.45 1.48 -14.53
CA ASP A 306 -7.16 0.12 -14.06
C ASP A 306 -7.44 -0.08 -12.55
N PRO A 307 -8.65 0.29 -12.06
CA PRO A 307 -9.03 0.13 -10.65
C PRO A 307 -9.03 -1.34 -10.20
N ILE A 308 -9.40 -2.30 -11.06
CA ILE A 308 -9.38 -3.74 -10.72
C ILE A 308 -7.99 -4.17 -10.24
N ARG A 309 -6.92 -3.78 -10.93
CA ARG A 309 -5.55 -4.10 -10.48
C ARG A 309 -5.23 -3.43 -9.15
N LYS A 310 -5.61 -2.15 -8.97
CA LYS A 310 -5.30 -1.35 -7.77
C LYS A 310 -6.08 -1.76 -6.54
N LEU A 311 -7.24 -2.39 -6.74
CA LEU A 311 -8.09 -2.93 -5.70
C LEU A 311 -7.67 -4.34 -5.25
N LYS A 312 -6.73 -5.01 -5.93
CA LYS A 312 -6.25 -6.33 -5.50
C LYS A 312 -5.70 -6.31 -4.07
N LYS A 313 -5.84 -7.45 -3.40
CA LYS A 313 -5.49 -7.68 -1.98
C LYS A 313 -4.13 -7.12 -1.54
N GLU A 314 -3.11 -7.25 -2.38
CA GLU A 314 -1.73 -6.86 -2.06
C GLU A 314 -1.30 -5.52 -2.69
N ASP A 315 -2.16 -4.87 -3.48
CA ASP A 315 -1.84 -3.57 -4.14
C ASP A 315 -2.11 -2.40 -3.18
N ARG A 316 -2.04 -1.17 -3.71
CA ARG A 316 -1.88 0.09 -2.98
C ARG A 316 -3.03 0.53 -2.07
N LEU A 317 -4.20 -0.11 -2.10
CA LEU A 317 -5.34 0.29 -1.26
C LEU A 317 -5.69 -0.78 -0.23
N ILE A 318 -5.97 -2.01 -0.69
CA ILE A 318 -6.34 -3.12 0.20
C ILE A 318 -5.13 -3.62 1.00
N GLY A 319 -3.95 -3.71 0.39
CA GLY A 319 -2.72 -4.13 1.05
C GLY A 319 -2.41 -3.33 2.33
N PRO A 320 -2.33 -1.99 2.28
CA PRO A 320 -2.13 -1.19 3.48
C PRO A 320 -3.31 -1.25 4.46
N ALA A 321 -4.56 -1.37 3.98
CA ALA A 321 -5.72 -1.51 4.88
C ALA A 321 -5.66 -2.80 5.70
N LEU A 322 -5.30 -3.92 5.08
CA LEU A 322 -5.07 -5.19 5.77
C LEU A 322 -3.87 -5.14 6.72
N MET A 323 -2.81 -4.42 6.34
CA MET A 323 -1.66 -4.19 7.22
C MET A 323 -2.06 -3.39 8.46
N CYS A 324 -2.95 -2.40 8.33
CA CYS A 324 -3.48 -1.66 9.46
C CYS A 324 -4.23 -2.59 10.43
N ILE A 325 -5.15 -3.43 9.92
CA ILE A 325 -5.95 -4.35 10.75
C ILE A 325 -5.06 -5.32 11.53
N ARG A 326 -4.07 -5.95 10.88
CA ARG A 326 -3.12 -6.86 11.55
C ARG A 326 -2.35 -6.19 12.70
N ASN A 327 -2.20 -4.87 12.63
CA ASN A 327 -1.46 -4.06 13.58
C ASN A 327 -2.36 -3.25 14.52
N GLY A 328 -3.67 -3.56 14.57
CA GLY A 328 -4.62 -2.91 15.47
C GLY A 328 -4.95 -1.47 15.11
N ILE A 329 -4.73 -1.05 13.87
CA ILE A 329 -5.02 0.29 13.36
C ILE A 329 -6.28 0.21 12.49
N MET A 330 -7.26 1.08 12.72
CA MET A 330 -8.47 1.14 11.91
C MET A 330 -8.19 1.82 10.55
N PRO A 331 -8.38 1.15 9.41
CA PRO A 331 -8.12 1.71 8.08
C PRO A 331 -9.32 2.51 7.55
N TYR A 332 -9.80 3.50 8.30
CA TYR A 332 -11.01 4.27 7.99
C TYR A 332 -10.88 5.03 6.66
N PHE A 333 -9.83 5.83 6.50
CA PHE A 333 -9.65 6.67 5.31
C PHE A 333 -9.17 5.86 4.10
N LEU A 334 -8.39 4.80 4.32
CA LEU A 334 -8.09 3.81 3.28
C LEU A 334 -9.38 3.12 2.77
N ALA A 335 -10.26 2.68 3.66
CA ALA A 335 -11.55 2.08 3.27
C ALA A 335 -12.44 3.08 2.52
N LYS A 336 -12.43 4.36 2.91
CA LYS A 336 -13.11 5.43 2.17
C LYS A 336 -12.56 5.61 0.75
N ALA A 337 -11.25 5.56 0.57
CA ALA A 337 -10.63 5.64 -0.75
C ALA A 337 -10.97 4.43 -1.63
N VAL A 338 -11.04 3.23 -1.04
CA VAL A 338 -11.52 2.02 -1.73
C VAL A 338 -12.97 2.18 -2.17
N ALA A 339 -13.84 2.67 -1.29
CA ALA A 339 -15.23 2.93 -1.63
C ALA A 339 -15.36 3.92 -2.80
N ALA A 340 -14.58 5.01 -2.79
CA ALA A 340 -14.53 5.96 -3.89
C ALA A 340 -14.00 5.33 -5.19
N ALA A 341 -13.08 4.36 -5.11
CA ALA A 341 -12.59 3.62 -6.28
C ALA A 341 -13.66 2.75 -6.94
N PHE A 342 -14.62 2.22 -6.17
CA PHE A 342 -15.79 1.51 -6.72
C PHE A 342 -16.79 2.45 -7.41
N LEU A 343 -16.77 3.74 -7.07
CA LEU A 343 -17.58 4.78 -7.71
C LEU A 343 -16.88 5.45 -8.90
N PHE A 344 -15.60 5.14 -9.13
CA PHE A 344 -14.83 5.71 -10.23
C PHE A 344 -15.29 5.13 -11.57
N VAL A 345 -15.53 6.03 -12.55
CA VAL A 345 -15.95 5.67 -13.89
C VAL A 345 -15.13 6.45 -14.91
N SER A 346 -14.56 5.75 -15.88
CA SER A 346 -13.93 6.40 -17.03
C SER A 346 -14.34 5.68 -18.32
N GLU A 347 -14.84 6.44 -19.29
CA GLU A 347 -15.31 5.92 -20.58
C GLU A 347 -14.21 5.20 -21.37
N GLU A 348 -12.95 5.52 -21.13
CA GLU A 348 -11.80 4.93 -21.82
C GLU A 348 -11.25 3.70 -21.07
N ASP A 349 -11.59 3.51 -19.78
CA ASP A 349 -11.04 2.45 -18.92
C ASP A 349 -11.96 1.24 -18.80
N GLN A 350 -11.56 0.13 -19.43
CA GLN A 350 -12.33 -1.12 -19.43
C GLN A 350 -12.55 -1.68 -18.01
N ALA A 351 -11.57 -1.54 -17.12
CA ALA A 351 -11.65 -2.06 -15.77
C ALA A 351 -12.73 -1.34 -14.93
N SER A 352 -12.82 0.00 -15.01
CA SER A 352 -13.90 0.74 -14.36
C SER A 352 -15.28 0.34 -14.89
N ARG A 353 -15.44 0.19 -16.21
CA ARG A 353 -16.72 -0.26 -16.81
C ARG A 353 -17.12 -1.65 -16.35
N THR A 354 -16.16 -2.58 -16.23
CA THR A 354 -16.42 -3.92 -15.71
C THR A 354 -16.93 -3.89 -14.26
N ILE A 355 -16.37 -3.03 -13.41
CA ILE A 355 -16.88 -2.84 -12.04
C ILE A 355 -18.31 -2.31 -12.05
N GLN A 356 -18.59 -1.27 -12.84
CA GLN A 356 -19.95 -0.69 -12.93
C GLN A 356 -20.98 -1.69 -13.46
N GLU A 357 -20.62 -2.50 -14.45
CA GLU A 357 -21.51 -3.55 -14.97
C GLU A 357 -21.80 -4.63 -13.91
N TYR A 358 -20.79 -5.03 -13.13
CA TYR A 358 -20.97 -6.01 -12.06
C TYR A 358 -21.93 -5.48 -10.97
N LEU A 359 -21.78 -4.21 -10.58
CA LEU A 359 -22.60 -3.55 -9.57
C LEU A 359 -24.08 -3.37 -9.96
N LYS A 360 -24.44 -3.52 -11.24
CA LYS A 360 -25.86 -3.52 -11.67
C LYS A 360 -26.63 -4.73 -11.17
N ASN A 361 -25.95 -5.87 -11.00
CA ASN A 361 -26.58 -7.15 -10.68
C ASN A 361 -26.13 -7.75 -9.34
N HIS A 362 -25.18 -7.10 -8.66
CA HIS A 362 -24.59 -7.58 -7.40
C HIS A 362 -24.46 -6.43 -6.40
N SER A 363 -24.50 -6.79 -5.12
CA SER A 363 -24.24 -5.86 -4.03
C SER A 363 -22.78 -5.39 -4.01
N ILE A 364 -22.54 -4.24 -3.37
CA ILE A 364 -21.17 -3.75 -3.14
C ILE A 364 -20.32 -4.76 -2.36
N LYS A 365 -20.92 -5.51 -1.42
CA LYS A 365 -20.22 -6.56 -0.65
C LYS A 365 -19.72 -7.70 -1.54
N GLU A 366 -20.48 -8.08 -2.57
CA GLU A 366 -20.07 -9.08 -3.55
C GLU A 366 -18.97 -8.53 -4.46
N ALA A 367 -19.10 -7.29 -4.92
CA ALA A 367 -18.09 -6.63 -5.75
C ALA A 367 -16.74 -6.47 -5.02
N ILE A 368 -16.77 -6.13 -3.72
CA ILE A 368 -15.56 -6.09 -2.88
C ILE A 368 -14.90 -7.46 -2.84
N ARG A 369 -15.65 -8.54 -2.61
CA ARG A 369 -15.07 -9.89 -2.57
C ARG A 369 -14.39 -10.27 -3.89
N GLU A 370 -15.09 -10.05 -4.99
CA GLU A 370 -14.61 -10.36 -6.34
C GLU A 370 -13.34 -9.56 -6.70
N PHE A 371 -13.42 -8.23 -6.65
CA PHE A 371 -12.35 -7.38 -7.17
C PHE A 371 -11.23 -7.11 -6.17
N CYS A 372 -11.51 -7.18 -4.86
CA CYS A 372 -10.49 -7.01 -3.82
C CYS A 372 -9.86 -8.31 -3.33
N GLN A 373 -10.40 -9.47 -3.74
CA GLN A 373 -9.96 -10.80 -3.30
C GLN A 373 -10.02 -10.96 -1.78
N LEU A 374 -11.07 -10.39 -1.20
CA LEU A 374 -11.39 -10.52 0.22
C LEU A 374 -12.46 -11.59 0.37
N ASP A 375 -12.39 -12.35 1.46
CA ASP A 375 -13.37 -13.40 1.77
C ASP A 375 -13.82 -13.25 3.22
N ARG A 376 -12.88 -13.49 4.14
CA ARG A 376 -13.11 -13.54 5.59
C ARG A 376 -12.76 -12.26 6.32
N GLU A 377 -12.31 -11.24 5.60
CA GLU A 377 -12.03 -9.90 6.11
C GLU A 377 -13.32 -9.08 6.22
N VAL A 378 -14.33 -9.64 6.89
CA VAL A 378 -15.72 -9.15 6.89
C VAL A 378 -15.85 -7.73 7.45
N GLU A 379 -14.99 -7.35 8.39
CA GLU A 379 -14.95 -6.03 8.99
C GLU A 379 -14.47 -4.97 8.00
N LEU A 380 -13.45 -5.28 7.19
CA LEU A 380 -12.97 -4.38 6.14
C LEU A 380 -14.02 -4.27 5.02
N ILE A 381 -14.63 -5.40 4.63
CA ILE A 381 -15.70 -5.41 3.64
C ILE A 381 -16.88 -4.53 4.10
N GLN A 382 -17.29 -4.65 5.36
CA GLN A 382 -18.33 -3.80 5.92
C GLN A 382 -17.94 -2.33 5.93
N LEU A 383 -16.72 -2.01 6.41
CA LEU A 383 -16.25 -0.62 6.49
C LEU A 383 -16.20 0.06 5.11
N ILE A 384 -15.76 -0.65 4.07
CA ILE A 384 -15.80 -0.16 2.68
C ILE A 384 -17.25 0.01 2.23
N SER A 385 -18.14 -0.95 2.54
CA SER A 385 -19.55 -0.89 2.15
C SER A 385 -20.28 0.31 2.76
N ASP A 386 -20.04 0.60 4.04
CA ASP A 386 -20.60 1.77 4.74
C ASP A 386 -20.15 3.08 4.07
N HIS A 387 -18.86 3.18 3.73
CA HIS A 387 -18.34 4.33 3.01
C HIS A 387 -18.91 4.46 1.60
N TYR A 388 -19.08 3.34 0.89
CA TYR A 388 -19.63 3.32 -0.45
C TYR A 388 -21.07 3.83 -0.45
N GLN A 389 -21.91 3.35 0.47
CA GLN A 389 -23.29 3.81 0.61
C GLN A 389 -23.34 5.32 0.86
N LYS A 390 -22.62 5.81 1.86
CA LYS A 390 -22.53 7.24 2.19
C LYS A 390 -22.08 8.10 1.01
N LEU A 391 -21.04 7.66 0.28
CA LEU A 391 -20.53 8.39 -0.89
C LEU A 391 -21.50 8.33 -2.07
N SER A 392 -22.16 7.20 -2.31
CA SER A 392 -23.12 7.04 -3.41
C SER A 392 -24.35 7.94 -3.25
N GLU A 393 -24.77 8.20 -2.01
CA GLU A 393 -25.93 9.04 -1.70
C GLU A 393 -25.60 10.54 -1.72
N THR A 394 -24.44 10.92 -1.20
CA THR A 394 -24.14 12.34 -0.88
C THR A 394 -23.01 12.95 -1.70
N LYS A 395 -22.18 12.12 -2.35
CA LYS A 395 -20.84 12.49 -2.88
C LYS A 395 -19.96 13.23 -1.87
N ASN A 396 -20.30 13.23 -0.58
CA ASN A 396 -19.67 14.07 0.42
C ASN A 396 -18.39 13.42 0.95
N VAL A 397 -17.25 14.01 0.59
CA VAL A 397 -15.93 13.57 1.07
C VAL A 397 -15.58 14.09 2.46
N ASN A 398 -16.35 15.02 3.02
CA ASN A 398 -16.09 15.55 4.37
C ASN A 398 -16.36 14.52 5.46
N GLU A 399 -15.66 14.67 6.58
CA GLU A 399 -15.78 13.80 7.74
C GLU A 399 -15.69 14.61 9.04
N ASP A 400 -16.39 14.14 10.08
CA ASP A 400 -16.20 14.65 11.44
C ASP A 400 -14.95 13.97 12.04
N LEU A 401 -13.80 14.64 11.90
CA LEU A 401 -12.54 14.13 12.45
C LEU A 401 -12.56 13.93 13.96
N SER A 402 -13.33 14.74 14.69
CA SER A 402 -13.44 14.58 16.14
C SER A 402 -14.13 13.25 16.48
N ARG A 403 -15.16 12.88 15.71
CA ARG A 403 -15.84 11.58 15.82
C ARG A 403 -14.92 10.44 15.48
N ILE A 404 -14.24 10.52 14.33
CA ILE A 404 -13.35 9.46 13.86
C ILE A 404 -12.19 9.23 14.82
N LYS A 405 -11.64 10.30 15.41
CA LYS A 405 -10.56 10.18 16.40
C LYS A 405 -10.97 9.29 17.58
N VAL A 406 -12.17 9.51 18.14
CA VAL A 406 -12.70 8.70 19.25
C VAL A 406 -12.90 7.24 18.83
N LYS A 407 -13.51 7.02 17.66
CA LYS A 407 -13.68 5.67 17.08
C LYS A 407 -12.36 4.92 16.99
N LYS A 408 -11.35 5.55 16.38
CA LYS A 408 -10.02 4.96 16.18
C LYS A 408 -9.30 4.68 17.50
N GLN A 409 -9.39 5.58 18.48
CA GLN A 409 -8.78 5.37 19.79
C GLN A 409 -9.40 4.16 20.52
N LEU A 410 -10.74 4.06 20.54
CA LEU A 410 -11.41 2.91 21.18
C LEU A 410 -11.20 1.61 20.40
N TYR A 411 -11.12 1.66 19.06
CA TYR A 411 -10.70 0.53 18.24
C TYR A 411 -9.31 0.03 18.66
N GLU A 412 -8.32 0.93 18.70
CA GLU A 412 -6.93 0.59 19.05
C GLU A 412 -6.81 0.03 20.47
N ILE A 413 -7.45 0.67 21.45
CA ILE A 413 -7.42 0.19 22.84
C ILE A 413 -8.10 -1.19 22.94
N GLY A 414 -9.26 -1.38 22.31
CA GLY A 414 -9.98 -2.65 22.32
C GLY A 414 -9.18 -3.78 21.68
N PHE A 415 -8.52 -3.49 20.56
CA PHE A 415 -7.63 -4.44 19.87
C PHE A 415 -6.47 -4.88 20.77
N GLU A 416 -5.72 -3.92 21.32
CA GLU A 416 -4.55 -4.22 22.16
C GLU A 416 -4.96 -4.95 23.45
N TYR A 417 -6.11 -4.59 24.04
CA TYR A 417 -6.58 -5.24 25.26
C TYR A 417 -6.98 -6.70 25.02
N GLU A 418 -7.70 -7.00 23.94
CA GLU A 418 -8.02 -8.39 23.60
C GLU A 418 -6.77 -9.21 23.25
N LYS A 419 -5.79 -8.58 22.61
CA LYS A 419 -4.51 -9.21 22.27
C LYS A 419 -3.69 -9.55 23.52
N GLU A 420 -3.63 -8.63 24.49
CA GLU A 420 -2.79 -8.76 25.68
C GLU A 420 -3.46 -9.56 26.80
N TYR A 421 -4.70 -9.22 27.15
CA TYR A 421 -5.35 -9.71 28.36
C TYR A 421 -6.36 -10.84 28.11
N ARG A 422 -6.92 -10.90 26.89
CA ARG A 422 -8.01 -11.83 26.52
C ARG A 422 -9.28 -11.60 27.35
N GLY A 423 -10.35 -12.28 26.98
CA GLY A 423 -11.63 -12.15 27.68
C GLY A 423 -12.45 -11.00 27.09
N CYS A 424 -12.96 -11.23 25.88
CA CYS A 424 -13.51 -10.20 24.99
C CYS A 424 -14.54 -9.24 25.62
N ALA A 425 -15.40 -9.70 26.53
CA ALA A 425 -16.34 -8.81 27.22
C ALA A 425 -15.63 -7.85 28.20
N GLN A 426 -14.66 -8.37 28.95
CA GLN A 426 -13.86 -7.61 29.91
C GLN A 426 -12.93 -6.63 29.19
N CYS A 427 -12.29 -7.06 28.10
CA CYS A 427 -11.41 -6.20 27.30
C CYS A 427 -12.16 -5.00 26.73
N LEU A 428 -13.38 -5.22 26.22
CA LEU A 428 -14.20 -4.12 25.74
C LEU A 428 -14.58 -3.14 26.86
N ILE A 429 -15.01 -3.64 28.02
CA ILE A 429 -15.33 -2.79 29.17
C ILE A 429 -14.09 -1.98 29.62
N ALA A 430 -12.96 -2.66 29.74
CA ALA A 430 -11.71 -2.04 30.17
C ALA A 430 -11.17 -1.02 29.15
N ALA A 431 -11.44 -1.20 27.86
CA ALA A 431 -11.11 -0.21 26.83
C ALA A 431 -11.83 1.12 27.07
N PHE A 432 -13.12 1.06 27.41
CA PHE A 432 -13.89 2.25 27.80
C PHE A 432 -13.37 2.86 29.10
N PHE A 433 -13.06 2.03 30.11
CA PHE A 433 -12.50 2.55 31.37
C PHE A 433 -11.19 3.31 31.16
N LYS A 434 -10.30 2.78 30.30
CA LYS A 434 -9.07 3.45 29.92
C LYS A 434 -9.36 4.78 29.21
N TYR A 435 -10.26 4.78 28.24
CA TYR A 435 -10.59 5.94 27.44
C TYR A 435 -11.21 7.08 28.28
N VAL A 436 -12.18 6.77 29.14
CA VAL A 436 -12.89 7.76 29.96
C VAL A 436 -12.17 8.12 31.27
N GLY A 437 -11.14 7.36 31.64
CA GLY A 437 -10.39 7.54 32.88
C GLY A 437 -11.16 7.19 34.16
N LYS A 438 -12.20 6.34 34.06
CA LYS A 438 -13.01 5.88 35.20
C LYS A 438 -13.16 4.37 35.17
N SER A 439 -13.12 3.72 36.33
CA SER A 439 -13.30 2.28 36.45
C SER A 439 -14.54 1.91 37.25
N ASN A 440 -15.12 0.76 36.95
CA ASN A 440 -16.14 0.10 37.77
C ASN A 440 -15.73 -1.38 37.95
N PRO A 441 -15.07 -1.72 39.09
CA PRO A 441 -14.55 -3.07 39.31
C PRO A 441 -15.63 -4.15 39.28
N SER A 442 -16.81 -3.87 39.83
CA SER A 442 -17.92 -4.83 39.85
C SER A 442 -18.43 -5.13 38.45
N LEU A 443 -18.58 -4.10 37.60
CA LEU A 443 -18.96 -4.30 36.20
C LEU A 443 -17.94 -5.18 35.46
N PHE A 444 -16.65 -4.86 35.59
CA PHE A 444 -15.59 -5.65 34.98
C PHE A 444 -15.53 -7.10 35.49
N GLN A 445 -15.66 -7.30 36.81
CA GLN A 445 -15.65 -8.64 37.41
C GLN A 445 -16.85 -9.47 36.95
N SER A 446 -18.04 -8.86 36.90
CA SER A 446 -19.28 -9.55 36.50
C SER A 446 -19.27 -10.01 35.04
N ALA A 447 -18.49 -9.35 34.17
CA ALA A 447 -18.40 -9.69 32.75
C ALA A 447 -17.56 -10.95 32.44
N SER A 448 -16.84 -11.51 33.43
CA SER A 448 -15.91 -12.64 33.23
C SER A 448 -16.56 -13.84 32.52
N GLY A 449 -17.82 -14.15 32.86
CA GLY A 449 -18.56 -15.28 32.30
C GLY A 449 -19.05 -15.09 30.86
N PHE A 450 -18.91 -13.91 30.26
CA PHE A 450 -19.46 -13.60 28.93
C PHE A 450 -18.47 -13.83 27.78
N SER A 451 -17.23 -14.17 28.09
CA SER A 451 -16.19 -14.40 27.10
C SER A 451 -16.35 -15.74 26.36
N GLY A 452 -15.91 -15.78 25.09
CA GLY A 452 -15.93 -16.99 24.27
C GLY A 452 -17.33 -17.53 23.97
N GLY A 453 -18.31 -16.65 23.77
CA GLY A 453 -19.71 -17.04 23.53
C GLY A 453 -20.43 -17.49 24.79
N MET A 454 -20.19 -16.81 25.91
CA MET A 454 -20.60 -17.18 27.27
C MET A 454 -20.03 -18.51 27.76
N ALA A 455 -19.43 -18.51 28.95
CA ALA A 455 -18.83 -19.71 29.57
C ALA A 455 -17.94 -20.51 28.59
N ILE A 456 -17.25 -19.82 27.67
CA ILE A 456 -16.32 -20.36 26.68
C ILE A 456 -16.92 -21.49 25.79
N THR A 457 -18.24 -21.53 25.61
CA THR A 457 -18.95 -22.58 24.87
C THR A 457 -19.17 -22.25 23.40
N GLY A 458 -19.18 -20.96 23.04
CA GLY A 458 -19.35 -20.45 21.68
C GLY A 458 -20.81 -20.30 21.23
N ASP A 459 -21.77 -20.94 21.89
CA ASP A 459 -23.20 -20.93 21.52
C ASP A 459 -23.97 -19.73 22.08
N GLY A 460 -23.37 -18.93 22.94
CA GLY A 460 -23.89 -17.65 23.40
C GLY A 460 -23.39 -16.43 22.62
N PRO A 461 -23.83 -15.22 22.99
CA PRO A 461 -23.41 -13.99 22.35
C PRO A 461 -21.90 -13.73 22.46
N CYS A 462 -21.35 -13.09 21.44
CA CYS A 462 -19.98 -12.63 21.41
C CYS A 462 -19.70 -11.70 22.59
N GLY A 463 -18.56 -11.88 23.27
CA GLY A 463 -18.22 -11.03 24.41
C GLY A 463 -18.02 -9.56 24.03
N GLY A 464 -17.56 -9.25 22.81
CA GLY A 464 -17.51 -7.86 22.32
C GLY A 464 -18.90 -7.22 22.24
N TYR A 465 -19.92 -7.99 21.83
CA TYR A 465 -21.32 -7.54 21.86
C TYR A 465 -21.83 -7.40 23.30
N SER A 466 -21.68 -8.44 24.12
CA SER A 466 -22.14 -8.45 25.52
C SER A 466 -21.51 -7.33 26.35
N GLY A 467 -20.19 -7.15 26.26
CA GLY A 467 -19.48 -6.07 26.94
C GLY A 467 -19.97 -4.69 26.48
N GLY A 468 -20.36 -4.56 25.20
CA GLY A 468 -20.80 -3.28 24.63
C GLY A 468 -22.17 -2.90 25.14
N THR A 469 -23.09 -3.87 25.16
CA THR A 469 -24.39 -3.73 25.81
C THR A 469 -24.25 -3.39 27.29
N MET A 470 -23.31 -4.01 28.00
CA MET A 470 -23.02 -3.69 29.41
C MET A 470 -22.48 -2.27 29.60
N ILE A 471 -21.54 -1.83 28.77
CA ILE A 471 -21.01 -0.47 28.81
C ILE A 471 -22.13 0.54 28.58
N MET A 472 -22.93 0.39 27.51
CA MET A 472 -24.04 1.31 27.24
C MET A 472 -25.08 1.32 28.36
N GLY A 473 -25.41 0.15 28.91
CA GLY A 473 -26.27 0.02 30.08
C GLY A 473 -25.70 0.66 31.35
N SER A 474 -24.37 0.82 31.47
CA SER A 474 -23.79 1.52 32.63
C SER A 474 -24.12 3.03 32.64
N TYR A 475 -24.29 3.63 31.45
CA TYR A 475 -24.64 5.05 31.30
C TYR A 475 -26.12 5.32 31.55
N VAL A 476 -27.03 4.53 30.96
CA VAL A 476 -28.49 4.79 30.97
C VAL A 476 -29.34 3.56 31.29
N GLY A 477 -28.77 2.54 31.91
CA GLY A 477 -29.53 1.36 32.34
C GLY A 477 -30.47 1.66 33.51
N ARG A 478 -31.51 0.82 33.59
CA ARG A 478 -32.50 0.78 34.68
C ARG A 478 -31.83 0.76 36.07
N ARG A 479 -32.27 1.63 36.98
CA ARG A 479 -31.73 1.78 38.34
C ARG A 479 -32.57 1.02 39.36
N LEU A 480 -31.91 0.28 40.26
CA LEU A 480 -32.55 -0.59 41.25
C LEU A 480 -33.44 0.23 42.21
N GLU A 481 -32.95 1.38 42.62
CA GLU A 481 -33.61 2.32 43.53
C GLU A 481 -34.87 2.99 42.94
N LYS A 482 -35.07 2.91 41.62
CA LYS A 482 -36.25 3.46 40.93
C LYS A 482 -37.29 2.41 40.57
N LEU A 483 -37.04 1.13 40.88
CA LEU A 483 -37.96 0.05 40.50
C LEU A 483 -39.37 0.21 41.07
N ASP A 484 -39.48 0.68 42.31
CA ASP A 484 -40.75 0.81 43.02
C ASP A 484 -41.51 2.11 42.69
N ILE A 485 -40.91 3.02 41.91
CA ILE A 485 -41.51 4.31 41.56
C ILE A 485 -42.34 4.18 40.27
N ASP A 486 -41.66 3.88 39.17
CA ASP A 486 -42.25 3.74 37.83
C ASP A 486 -41.64 2.55 37.07
N GLY A 487 -40.79 1.79 37.75
CA GLY A 487 -39.97 0.77 37.14
C GLY A 487 -38.85 1.33 36.26
N ASP A 488 -38.53 2.62 36.30
CA ASP A 488 -37.47 3.26 35.52
C ASP A 488 -37.51 2.89 34.01
N LYS A 489 -38.72 2.91 33.45
CA LYS A 489 -38.98 2.40 32.09
C LYS A 489 -38.29 3.23 31.02
N GLU A 490 -38.22 4.55 31.19
CA GLU A 490 -37.61 5.43 30.19
C GLU A 490 -36.14 5.07 29.94
N THR A 491 -35.35 4.93 31.01
CA THR A 491 -33.94 4.53 30.92
C THR A 491 -33.80 3.09 30.42
N GLN A 492 -34.68 2.18 30.86
CA GLN A 492 -34.74 0.81 30.35
C GLN A 492 -34.91 0.75 28.82
N TYR A 493 -35.90 1.44 28.26
CA TYR A 493 -36.13 1.47 26.82
C TYR A 493 -34.98 2.16 26.07
N LYS A 494 -34.38 3.19 26.67
CA LYS A 494 -33.21 3.84 26.06
C LYS A 494 -32.01 2.91 25.97
N ALA A 495 -31.76 2.11 27.01
CA ALA A 495 -30.72 1.08 26.99
C ALA A 495 -31.00 0.01 25.92
N TYR A 496 -32.27 -0.37 25.71
CA TYR A 496 -32.66 -1.31 24.64
C TYR A 496 -32.40 -0.74 23.25
N GLU A 497 -32.75 0.52 23.01
CA GLU A 497 -32.53 1.18 21.72
C GLU A 497 -31.03 1.18 21.33
N MET A 498 -30.15 1.55 22.27
CA MET A 498 -28.70 1.51 22.03
C MET A 498 -28.18 0.08 21.80
N ALA A 499 -28.68 -0.90 22.57
CA ALA A 499 -28.32 -2.30 22.39
C ALA A 499 -28.78 -2.86 21.03
N GLN A 500 -29.93 -2.40 20.51
CA GLN A 500 -30.43 -2.72 19.17
C GLN A 500 -29.54 -2.11 18.09
N LYS A 501 -29.11 -0.85 18.22
CA LYS A 501 -28.14 -0.23 17.29
C LYS A 501 -26.83 -1.03 17.19
N LEU A 502 -26.32 -1.52 18.33
CA LEU A 502 -25.13 -2.37 18.33
C LEU A 502 -25.42 -3.75 17.72
N HIS A 503 -26.59 -4.33 18.02
CA HIS A 503 -27.02 -5.60 17.45
C HIS A 503 -27.02 -5.53 15.92
N ASP A 504 -27.61 -4.48 15.35
CA ASP A 504 -27.72 -4.31 13.90
C ASP A 504 -26.34 -4.21 13.26
N LYS A 505 -25.36 -3.54 13.91
CA LYS A 505 -23.97 -3.52 13.44
C LYS A 505 -23.32 -4.91 13.41
N PHE A 506 -23.60 -5.75 14.40
CA PHE A 506 -23.14 -7.14 14.41
C PHE A 506 -23.81 -7.99 13.32
N ILE A 507 -25.12 -7.82 13.11
CA ILE A 507 -25.85 -8.53 12.06
C ILE A 507 -25.37 -8.09 10.67
N GLU A 508 -25.20 -6.79 10.43
CA GLU A 508 -24.69 -6.26 9.17
C GLU A 508 -23.29 -6.81 8.84
N THR A 509 -22.40 -6.84 9.83
CA THR A 509 -20.99 -7.20 9.63
C THR A 509 -20.76 -8.71 9.62
N TYR A 510 -21.31 -9.43 10.59
CA TYR A 510 -21.02 -10.85 10.83
C TYR A 510 -22.21 -11.77 10.58
N GLY A 511 -23.40 -11.23 10.33
CA GLY A 511 -24.63 -12.00 10.18
C GLY A 511 -25.19 -12.59 11.48
N SER A 512 -24.54 -12.38 12.63
CA SER A 512 -24.96 -12.93 13.92
C SER A 512 -24.29 -12.20 15.10
N VAL A 513 -24.97 -12.19 16.24
CA VAL A 513 -24.35 -11.83 17.54
C VAL A 513 -23.76 -13.05 18.26
N ILE A 514 -24.01 -14.27 17.78
CA ILE A 514 -23.56 -15.53 18.39
C ILE A 514 -22.12 -15.82 18.03
N CYS A 515 -21.29 -16.10 19.04
CA CYS A 515 -19.84 -16.21 18.89
C CYS A 515 -19.43 -17.30 17.89
N ALA A 516 -20.07 -18.47 17.93
CA ALA A 516 -19.80 -19.57 17.01
C ALA A 516 -20.12 -19.23 15.55
N ASP A 517 -21.14 -18.42 15.29
CA ASP A 517 -21.48 -18.00 13.93
C ASP A 517 -20.49 -16.95 13.41
N ILE A 518 -20.10 -16.00 14.27
CA ILE A 518 -19.01 -15.06 13.96
C ILE A 518 -17.72 -15.82 13.65
N HIS A 519 -17.39 -16.87 14.43
CA HIS A 519 -16.21 -17.70 14.17
C HIS A 519 -16.27 -18.35 12.78
N LYS A 520 -17.43 -18.85 12.33
CA LYS A 520 -17.58 -19.40 10.97
C LYS A 520 -17.28 -18.36 9.89
N GLN A 521 -17.59 -17.09 10.12
CA GLN A 521 -17.27 -16.02 9.17
C GLN A 521 -15.76 -15.73 9.14
N ILE A 522 -15.14 -15.52 10.31
CA ILE A 522 -13.75 -15.00 10.36
C ILE A 522 -12.67 -16.08 10.32
N PHE A 523 -13.00 -17.33 10.71
CA PHE A 523 -12.10 -18.49 10.71
C PHE A 523 -12.52 -19.62 9.75
N GLY A 524 -13.79 -19.71 9.37
CA GLY A 524 -14.32 -20.83 8.58
C GLY A 524 -14.84 -22.01 9.37
N LYS A 525 -14.73 -21.96 10.69
CA LYS A 525 -15.30 -22.94 11.62
C LYS A 525 -15.57 -22.27 12.97
N SER A 526 -16.39 -22.91 13.80
CA SER A 526 -16.61 -22.51 15.18
C SER A 526 -15.67 -23.24 16.14
N PHE A 527 -15.50 -22.70 17.34
CA PHE A 527 -14.65 -23.25 18.38
C PHE A 527 -15.42 -23.29 19.70
N CYS A 528 -15.46 -24.45 20.35
CA CYS A 528 -15.94 -24.61 21.72
C CYS A 528 -14.72 -24.75 22.63
N LEU A 529 -14.42 -23.71 23.41
CA LEU A 529 -13.11 -23.50 24.03
C LEU A 529 -12.95 -24.23 25.38
N LYS A 530 -13.81 -25.22 25.68
CA LYS A 530 -13.79 -25.97 26.95
C LYS A 530 -12.50 -26.78 27.13
N SER A 531 -11.99 -27.40 26.07
CA SER A 531 -10.74 -28.18 26.13
C SER A 531 -9.51 -27.29 25.91
N LYS A 532 -8.34 -27.73 26.37
CA LYS A 532 -7.09 -26.98 26.16
C LYS A 532 -6.64 -27.06 24.70
N GLU A 533 -6.91 -28.19 24.07
CA GLU A 533 -6.55 -28.51 22.69
C GLU A 533 -7.25 -27.57 21.71
N VAL A 534 -8.56 -27.37 21.88
CA VAL A 534 -9.34 -26.46 21.02
C VAL A 534 -8.95 -25.00 21.27
N ARG A 535 -8.58 -24.63 22.50
CA ARG A 535 -8.04 -23.29 22.80
C ARG A 535 -6.72 -23.04 22.08
N LYS A 536 -5.82 -24.02 22.05
CA LYS A 536 -4.56 -23.91 21.30
C LYS A 536 -4.82 -23.77 19.80
N GLU A 537 -5.72 -24.57 19.25
CA GLU A 537 -6.12 -24.48 17.83
C GLU A 537 -6.73 -23.11 17.49
N PHE A 538 -7.52 -22.55 18.40
CA PHE A 538 -8.10 -21.22 18.27
C PHE A 538 -7.03 -20.11 18.27
N GLU A 539 -6.04 -20.21 19.17
CA GLU A 539 -4.89 -19.30 19.21
C GLU A 539 -4.05 -19.39 17.92
N GLU A 540 -3.75 -20.61 17.45
CA GLU A 540 -3.01 -20.86 16.20
C GLU A 540 -3.76 -20.36 14.96
N ALA A 541 -5.09 -20.33 15.01
CA ALA A 541 -5.93 -19.75 13.95
C ALA A 541 -5.94 -18.21 13.95
N GLY A 542 -5.19 -17.55 14.85
CA GLY A 542 -5.02 -16.09 14.89
C GLY A 542 -6.05 -15.38 15.76
N ALA A 543 -6.75 -16.08 16.66
CA ALA A 543 -7.81 -15.49 17.48
C ALA A 543 -7.39 -14.21 18.22
N HIS A 544 -6.22 -14.23 18.86
CA HIS A 544 -5.67 -13.10 19.60
C HIS A 544 -4.66 -12.28 18.79
N LEU A 545 -4.55 -12.51 17.47
CA LEU A 545 -3.70 -11.73 16.58
C LEU A 545 -4.52 -10.67 15.85
N ASP A 546 -5.41 -11.09 14.95
CA ASP A 546 -6.16 -10.17 14.07
C ASP A 546 -7.62 -10.58 13.84
N LYS A 547 -8.12 -11.61 14.55
CA LYS A 547 -9.50 -12.10 14.43
C LYS A 547 -10.39 -11.56 15.53
N CYS A 548 -10.46 -12.22 16.69
CA CYS A 548 -11.32 -11.77 17.79
C CYS A 548 -10.89 -10.40 18.35
N THR A 549 -9.60 -10.06 18.23
CA THR A 549 -9.08 -8.70 18.49
C THR A 549 -9.80 -7.65 17.64
N THR A 550 -9.95 -7.90 16.34
CA THR A 550 -10.68 -7.01 15.41
C THR A 550 -12.18 -6.95 15.75
N VAL A 551 -12.79 -8.07 16.15
CA VAL A 551 -14.21 -8.08 16.58
C VAL A 551 -14.44 -7.18 17.79
N VAL A 552 -13.58 -7.28 18.81
CA VAL A 552 -13.63 -6.42 20.01
C VAL A 552 -13.35 -4.96 19.64
N ALA A 553 -12.36 -4.71 18.79
CA ALA A 553 -12.00 -3.36 18.34
C ALA A 553 -13.15 -2.67 17.59
N MET A 554 -13.81 -3.39 16.66
CA MET A 554 -14.97 -2.88 15.94
C MET A 554 -16.16 -2.61 16.87
N ALA A 555 -16.45 -3.54 17.78
CA ALA A 555 -17.49 -3.34 18.78
C ALA A 555 -17.23 -2.11 19.65
N ALA A 556 -15.98 -1.88 20.08
CA ALA A 556 -15.61 -0.71 20.86
C ALA A 556 -15.83 0.58 20.06
N SER A 557 -15.44 0.58 18.78
CA SER A 557 -15.69 1.70 17.88
C SER A 557 -17.18 1.99 17.66
N TRP A 558 -18.02 0.97 17.53
CA TRP A 558 -19.47 1.15 17.34
C TRP A 558 -20.15 1.65 18.62
N VAL A 559 -19.78 1.12 19.77
CA VAL A 559 -20.30 1.60 21.06
C VAL A 559 -19.93 3.06 21.29
N ALA A 560 -18.73 3.49 20.86
CA ALA A 560 -18.31 4.88 20.94
C ALA A 560 -19.24 5.80 20.15
N ASP A 561 -19.56 5.41 18.92
CA ASP A 561 -20.48 6.14 18.05
C ASP A 561 -21.88 6.22 18.67
N ILE A 562 -22.42 5.10 19.14
CA ILE A 562 -23.76 5.04 19.74
C ILE A 562 -23.82 5.93 20.98
N LEU A 563 -22.84 5.83 21.89
CA LEU A 563 -22.81 6.68 23.09
C LEU A 563 -22.71 8.17 22.76
N ARG A 564 -21.93 8.54 21.73
CA ARG A 564 -21.80 9.92 21.29
C ARG A 564 -23.09 10.44 20.66
N ASP A 565 -23.76 9.63 19.82
CA ASP A 565 -25.05 9.99 19.21
C ASP A 565 -26.12 10.26 20.28
N GLU A 566 -26.01 9.61 21.43
CA GLU A 566 -26.89 9.81 22.58
C GLU A 566 -26.38 10.85 23.59
N GLY A 567 -25.25 11.50 23.33
CA GLY A 567 -24.70 12.58 24.16
C GLY A 567 -24.01 12.12 25.47
N TYR A 568 -23.58 10.87 25.56
CA TYR A 568 -22.84 10.33 26.72
C TYR A 568 -21.32 10.44 26.62
N LEU A 569 -20.80 10.64 25.40
CA LEU A 569 -19.39 10.91 25.08
C LEU A 569 -19.31 12.17 24.22
#